data_AF-A0A6G0WL50-F1
#
_entry.id   AF-A0A6G0WL50-F1
#
_cell.length_a   1.000
_cell.length_b   1.000
_cell.length_c   1.000
_cell.angle_alpha   90.00
_cell.angle_beta   90.00
_cell.angle_gamma   90.00
#
_symmetry.space_group_name_H-M   'P 1'
#
loop_
_entity.id
_entity.type
_entity.pdbx_description
1 polymer ?
#
loop_
_entity_poly.entity_id
_entity_poly.type
_entity_poly.pdbx_seq_one_letter_code
_entity_poly.pdbx_strand_id
1 'polypeptide(L)'
;MGRLFMPQDKKIYCCMLKGCYKMRNYSRCGFTCVLQPLDIGINKPFKDYIRHQYTMWASVSLRGREKVPSPSRELVLSWIKASWDRITPDMILNAFRACGYDFECVSH
;
A
#
# COMPACT_ATOMS: atom_id res chain seq x y z
N MET A 1 -4.89 -28.84 17.43
CA MET A 1 -5.99 -27.91 17.74
C MET A 1 -5.36 -26.56 18.09
N GLY A 2 -5.60 -25.42 17.44
CA GLY A 2 -6.40 -25.06 16.28
C GLY A 2 -5.80 -23.80 15.65
N ARG A 3 -5.82 -23.73 14.32
CA ARG A 3 -5.43 -22.56 13.53
C ARG A 3 -6.36 -21.39 13.88
N LEU A 4 -5.81 -20.25 14.26
CA LEU A 4 -6.55 -18.98 14.25
C LEU A 4 -6.74 -18.58 12.79
N PHE A 5 -7.84 -19.07 12.24
CA PHE A 5 -8.47 -18.60 11.02
C PHE A 5 -8.91 -17.16 11.28
N MET A 6 -8.32 -16.18 10.58
CA MET A 6 -8.80 -14.80 10.64
C MET A 6 -9.93 -14.66 9.60
N PRO A 7 -11.18 -14.38 10.02
CA PRO A 7 -12.30 -14.20 9.10
C PRO A 7 -12.18 -12.86 8.37
N GLN A 8 -12.62 -12.83 7.10
CA GLN A 8 -12.48 -11.69 6.19
C GLN A 8 -13.45 -10.51 6.46
N ASP A 9 -14.29 -10.57 7.51
CA ASP A 9 -15.42 -9.65 7.67
C ASP A 9 -15.46 -8.90 9.01
N LYS A 10 -14.41 -8.16 9.37
CA LYS A 10 -14.50 -7.19 10.47
C LYS A 10 -13.97 -5.81 10.07
N LYS A 11 -14.92 -4.92 9.79
CA LYS A 11 -14.77 -3.46 9.83
C LYS A 11 -13.81 -3.09 10.96
N ILE A 12 -12.65 -2.55 10.60
CA ILE A 12 -11.70 -1.97 11.55
C ILE A 12 -12.33 -0.67 12.04
N TYR A 13 -13.13 -0.78 13.10
CA TYR A 13 -13.47 0.36 13.94
C TYR A 13 -12.24 0.70 14.77
N CYS A 14 -11.27 1.40 14.15
CA CYS A 14 -10.20 2.06 14.90
C CYS A 14 -10.74 3.42 15.36
N CYS A 15 -10.88 3.54 16.68
CA CYS A 15 -11.48 4.63 17.42
C CYS A 15 -10.98 6.02 16.96
N MET A 16 -11.73 6.71 16.09
CA MET A 16 -11.65 8.16 15.90
C MET A 16 -12.56 8.83 16.94
N LEU A 17 -12.07 9.00 18.16
CA LEU A 17 -12.72 9.88 19.13
C LEU A 17 -11.72 10.92 19.63
N LYS A 18 -12.08 12.19 19.35
CA LYS A 18 -11.60 13.45 19.94
C LYS A 18 -10.39 14.14 19.27
N GLY A 19 -10.64 14.76 18.11
CA GLY A 19 -10.65 16.24 18.01
C GLY A 19 -9.44 17.05 18.46
N CYS A 20 -8.20 16.61 18.25
CA CYS A 20 -7.03 17.50 18.42
C CYS A 20 -5.88 17.08 17.49
N TYR A 21 -5.90 17.57 16.24
CA TYR A 21 -4.83 17.38 15.27
C TYR A 21 -3.66 18.32 15.57
N LYS A 22 -2.89 18.03 16.63
CA LYS A 22 -1.55 18.62 16.79
C LYS A 22 -0.51 17.58 16.40
N MET A 23 -0.13 17.61 15.13
CA MET A 23 0.87 16.73 14.54
C MET A 23 2.22 16.89 15.24
N ARG A 24 2.53 15.97 16.15
CA ARG A 24 3.91 15.72 16.58
C ARG A 24 4.38 14.50 15.81
N ASN A 25 5.46 14.69 15.03
CA ASN A 25 6.20 13.68 14.29
C ASN A 25 6.84 12.65 15.24
N TYR A 26 6.02 11.80 15.84
CA TYR A 26 6.50 10.69 16.65
C TYR A 26 5.77 9.44 16.17
N SER A 27 6.42 8.72 15.26
CA SER A 27 5.95 7.42 14.79
C SER A 27 6.00 6.44 15.96
N ARG A 28 4.88 6.31 16.69
CA ARG A 28 4.72 5.27 17.72
C ARG A 28 4.52 3.94 17.00
N CYS A 29 5.37 2.98 17.29
CA CYS A 29 5.33 1.62 16.76
C CYS A 29 3.88 1.07 16.82
N GLY A 30 3.37 0.57 15.69
CA GLY A 30 2.02 -0.01 15.59
C GLY A 30 0.93 0.90 15.02
N PHE A 31 1.21 2.18 14.78
CA PHE A 31 0.25 3.11 14.13
C PHE A 31 0.60 3.46 12.68
N THR A 32 1.58 2.78 12.09
CA THR A 32 2.04 3.04 10.72
C THR A 32 0.91 2.90 9.71
N CYS A 33 0.05 1.89 9.88
CA CYS A 33 -1.13 1.64 9.05
C CYS A 33 -2.26 2.68 9.16
N VAL A 34 -2.16 3.66 10.07
CA VAL A 34 -3.16 4.72 10.27
C VAL A 34 -2.58 6.13 10.12
N LEU A 35 -1.28 6.29 10.35
CA LEU A 35 -0.64 7.61 10.39
C LEU A 35 0.35 7.86 9.24
N GLN A 36 0.72 6.83 8.48
CA GLN A 36 1.62 6.99 7.34
C GLN A 36 0.83 6.93 6.03
N PRO A 37 0.76 8.02 5.25
CA PRO A 37 0.04 8.06 3.97
C PRO A 37 0.50 6.94 3.03
N LEU A 38 1.79 6.63 3.09
CA LEU A 38 2.40 5.54 2.34
C LEU A 38 1.73 4.19 2.65
N ASP A 39 1.51 3.85 3.92
CA ASP A 39 0.92 2.56 4.31
C ASP A 39 -0.59 2.50 4.13
N ILE A 40 -1.28 3.65 4.23
CA ILE A 40 -2.74 3.72 4.08
C ILE A 40 -3.17 3.58 2.62
N GLY A 41 -2.61 4.42 1.75
CA GLY A 41 -3.15 4.61 0.42
C GLY A 41 -2.25 4.13 -0.72
N ILE A 42 -0.93 4.19 -0.55
CA ILE A 42 0.01 4.04 -1.67
C ILE A 42 0.59 2.61 -1.75
N ASN A 43 0.97 2.02 -0.61
CA ASN A 43 1.65 0.73 -0.57
C ASN A 43 0.77 -0.41 -1.07
N LYS A 44 -0.53 -0.37 -0.78
CA LYS A 44 -1.48 -1.40 -1.24
C LYS A 44 -1.56 -1.44 -2.77
N PRO A 45 -1.98 -0.38 -3.48
CA PRO A 45 -2.07 -0.42 -4.94
C PRO A 45 -0.71 -0.66 -5.60
N PHE A 46 0.38 -0.10 -5.06
CA PHE A 46 1.72 -0.35 -5.58
C PHE A 46 2.12 -1.83 -5.53
N LYS A 47 1.94 -2.49 -4.38
CA LYS A 47 2.21 -3.93 -4.22
C LYS A 47 1.29 -4.77 -5.10
N ASP A 48 0.03 -4.36 -5.28
CA ASP A 48 -0.92 -5.05 -6.14
C ASP A 48 -0.52 -4.97 -7.63
N TYR A 49 -0.02 -3.82 -8.09
CA TYR A 49 0.50 -3.67 -9.45
C TYR A 49 1.74 -4.53 -9.70
N ILE A 50 2.70 -4.55 -8.77
CA ILE A 50 3.88 -5.44 -8.86
C ILE A 50 3.44 -6.89 -8.88
N ARG A 51 2.51 -7.29 -8.00
CA ARG A 51 1.99 -8.66 -7.95
C ARG A 51 1.31 -9.03 -9.27
N HIS A 52 0.53 -8.13 -9.87
CA HIS A 52 -0.10 -8.36 -11.15
C HIS A 52 0.94 -8.60 -12.26
N GLN A 53 1.98 -7.78 -12.35
CA GLN A 53 3.07 -7.95 -13.32
C GLN A 53 3.79 -9.30 -13.12
N TYR A 54 4.11 -9.63 -11.87
CA TYR A 54 4.72 -10.92 -11.54
C TYR A 54 3.83 -12.09 -11.92
N THR A 55 2.53 -12.06 -11.60
CA THR A 55 1.59 -13.14 -11.92
C THR A 55 1.48 -13.36 -13.43
N MET A 56 1.39 -12.27 -14.21
CA MET A 56 1.34 -12.36 -15.66
C MET A 56 2.64 -12.99 -16.22
N TRP A 57 3.79 -12.49 -15.79
CA TRP A 57 5.09 -13.03 -16.22
C TRP A 57 5.29 -14.49 -15.78
N ALA A 58 4.91 -14.84 -14.55
CA ALA A 58 5.04 -16.18 -14.00
C ALA A 58 4.15 -17.18 -14.75
N SER A 59 2.92 -16.78 -15.13
CA SER A 59 2.01 -17.62 -15.90
C SER A 59 2.56 -18.01 -17.28
N VAL A 60 3.33 -17.12 -17.91
CA VAL A 60 4.01 -17.38 -19.18
C VAL A 60 5.28 -18.21 -18.94
N SER A 61 6.06 -17.83 -17.93
CA SER A 61 7.35 -18.45 -17.62
C SER A 61 7.25 -19.88 -17.07
N LEU A 62 6.09 -20.26 -16.53
CA LEU A 62 5.80 -21.61 -16.06
C LEU A 62 5.45 -22.58 -17.19
N ARG A 63 5.09 -22.10 -18.38
CA ARG A 63 4.62 -22.97 -19.48
C ARG A 63 5.73 -23.96 -19.86
N GLY A 64 5.46 -25.25 -19.64
CA GLY A 64 6.40 -26.34 -19.91
C GLY A 64 7.53 -26.48 -18.87
N ARG A 65 7.41 -25.84 -17.70
CA ARG A 65 8.36 -25.98 -16.59
C ARG A 65 7.64 -26.45 -15.33
N GLU A 66 8.35 -27.18 -14.48
CA GLU A 66 7.82 -27.63 -13.18
C GLU A 66 7.80 -26.48 -12.15
N LYS A 67 8.66 -25.47 -12.33
CA LYS A 67 8.81 -24.33 -11.41
C LYS A 67 8.97 -23.01 -12.16
N VAL A 68 8.40 -21.94 -11.59
CA VAL A 68 8.61 -20.57 -12.07
C VAL A 68 10.09 -20.20 -11.85
N PRO A 69 10.81 -19.75 -12.89
CA PRO A 69 12.18 -19.29 -12.74
C PRO A 69 12.26 -18.05 -11.84
N SER A 70 13.45 -17.69 -11.37
CA SER A 70 13.66 -16.38 -10.74
C SER A 70 13.71 -15.28 -11.81
N PRO A 71 12.96 -14.17 -11.67
CA PRO A 71 13.06 -13.05 -12.60
C PRO A 71 14.41 -12.36 -12.48
N SER A 72 14.90 -11.75 -13.57
CA SER A 72 16.11 -10.94 -13.53
C SER A 72 15.87 -9.64 -12.76
N ARG A 73 16.95 -9.01 -12.29
CA ARG A 73 16.85 -7.76 -11.54
C ARG A 73 16.30 -6.63 -12.41
N GLU A 74 16.71 -6.57 -13.67
CA GLU A 74 16.25 -5.58 -14.65
C GLU A 74 14.74 -5.69 -14.89
N LEU A 75 14.23 -6.91 -14.96
CA LEU A 75 12.81 -7.18 -15.11
C LEU A 75 12.03 -6.69 -13.88
N VAL A 76 12.50 -6.99 -12.67
CA VAL A 76 11.88 -6.49 -11.43
C VAL A 76 11.90 -4.96 -11.37
N LEU A 77 13.01 -4.32 -11.76
CA LEU A 77 13.10 -2.86 -11.85
C LEU A 77 12.09 -2.27 -12.83
N SER A 78 11.87 -2.94 -13.98
CA SER A 78 10.85 -2.51 -14.94
C SER A 78 9.44 -2.55 -14.34
N TRP A 79 9.12 -3.57 -13.52
CA TRP A 79 7.84 -3.68 -12.82
C TRP A 79 7.67 -2.61 -11.75
N ILE A 80 8.73 -2.32 -10.98
CA ILE A 80 8.72 -1.24 -9.99
C ILE A 80 8.42 0.10 -10.68
N LYS A 81 9.14 0.41 -11.76
CA LYS A 81 8.92 1.64 -12.53
C LYS A 81 7.48 1.73 -13.05
N ALA A 82 7.02 0.70 -13.77
CA ALA A 82 5.68 0.66 -14.34
C ALA A 82 4.57 0.70 -13.27
N SER A 83 4.83 0.18 -12.06
CA SER A 83 3.88 0.24 -10.95
C SER A 83 3.83 1.63 -10.32
N TRP A 84 4.96 2.32 -10.26
CA TRP A 84 5.03 3.70 -9.77
C TRP A 84 4.38 4.69 -10.73
N ASP A 85 4.58 4.52 -12.03
CA ASP A 85 3.96 5.35 -13.07
C ASP A 85 2.41 5.28 -13.07
N ARG A 86 1.84 4.21 -12.48
CA ARG A 86 0.38 4.05 -12.32
C ARG A 86 -0.17 4.75 -11.08
N ILE A 87 0.67 5.12 -10.12
CA ILE A 87 0.25 5.86 -8.94
C ILE A 87 0.05 7.32 -9.34
N THR A 88 -1.21 7.79 -9.29
CA THR A 88 -1.52 9.17 -9.68
C THR A 88 -1.32 10.14 -8.50
N PRO A 89 -1.10 11.44 -8.78
CA PRO A 89 -1.08 12.47 -7.75
C PRO A 89 -2.35 12.47 -6.87
N ASP A 90 -3.52 12.21 -7.46
CA ASP A 90 -4.79 12.11 -6.71
C ASP A 90 -4.79 10.98 -5.69
N MET A 91 -4.19 9.83 -6.01
CA MET A 91 -4.05 8.72 -5.05
C MET A 91 -3.19 9.13 -3.86
N ILE A 92 -2.12 9.90 -4.11
CA ILE A 92 -1.24 10.43 -3.07
C ILE A 92 -2.03 11.43 -2.22
N LEU A 93 -2.70 12.41 -2.84
CA LEU A 93 -3.51 13.41 -2.12
C LEU A 93 -4.59 12.75 -1.25
N ASN A 94 -5.28 11.74 -1.78
CA ASN A 94 -6.29 10.99 -1.04
C ASN A 94 -5.68 10.21 0.14
N ALA A 95 -4.46 9.67 0.00
CA ALA A 95 -3.76 9.02 1.09
C ALA A 95 -3.39 9.99 2.22
N PHE A 96 -2.96 11.21 1.87
CA PHE A 96 -2.68 12.27 2.84
C PHE A 96 -3.96 12.75 3.54
N ARG A 97 -5.05 12.96 2.80
CA ARG A 97 -6.36 13.28 3.38
C ARG A 97 -6.86 12.19 4.33
N ALA A 98 -6.69 10.92 3.98
CA ALA A 98 -7.06 9.80 4.84
C ALA A 98 -6.24 9.75 6.14
N CYS A 99 -5.02 10.28 6.14
CA CYS A 99 -4.20 10.49 7.34
C CYS A 99 -4.59 11.74 8.15
N GLY A 100 -5.55 12.54 7.70
CA GLY A 100 -5.95 13.80 8.35
C GLY A 100 -5.08 15.00 7.98
N TYR A 101 -4.30 14.93 6.90
CA TYR A 101 -3.66 16.11 6.32
C TYR A 101 -4.65 16.80 5.40
N ASP A 102 -5.14 17.97 5.79
CA ASP A 102 -5.85 18.86 4.88
C ASP A 102 -4.88 19.87 4.28
N PHE A 103 -5.07 20.21 3.01
CA PHE A 103 -4.19 21.09 2.24
C PHE A 103 -4.75 22.51 2.11
N GLU A 104 -5.76 22.88 2.89
CA GLU A 104 -6.26 24.26 2.91
C GLU A 104 -5.09 25.22 3.19
N CYS A 105 -4.79 26.07 2.21
CA CYS A 105 -3.85 27.16 2.37
C CYS A 105 -4.36 28.05 3.48
N VAL A 106 -3.69 28.04 4.64
CA VAL A 106 -3.86 29.06 5.67
C VAL A 106 -3.43 30.38 5.05
N SER A 107 -4.38 31.08 4.45
CA SER A 107 -4.25 32.45 4.00
C SER A 107 -4.32 33.29 5.27
N HIS A 108 -3.15 33.57 5.85
CA HIS A 108 -3.02 34.55 6.93
C HIS A 108 -3.37 35.95 6.44
#